data_AF-A0A531LIQ5-F1
#
_entry.id   AF-A0A531LIQ5-F1
#
_cell.length_a   1.000
_cell.length_b   1.000
_cell.length_c   1.000
_cell.angle_alpha   90.00
_cell.angle_beta   90.00
_cell.angle_gamma   90.00
#
_symmetry.space_group_name_H-M   'P 1'
#
loop_
_entity.id
_entity.type
_entity.pdbx_description
1 polymer ?
#
loop_
_entity_poly.entity_id
_entity_poly.type
_entity_poly.pdbx_seq_one_letter_code
_entity_poly.pdbx_strand_id
1 'polypeptide(L)' 'MKTTRMVCNGAGAAGIACIELMKAMGFSPENIILCDTKGVVFQGRTEGMNQWKSAHAVKTEARSLAEAL' A
#
# COMPACT_ATOMS: atom_id res chain seq x y z
N MET A 1 -10.55 -13.57 -2.64
CA MET A 1 -9.25 -12.91 -2.37
C MET A 1 -9.07 -12.42 -0.93
N LYS A 2 -9.96 -12.73 0.03
CA LYS A 2 -9.89 -12.22 1.41
C LYS A 2 -8.67 -12.67 2.22
N THR A 3 -7.99 -13.73 1.80
CA THR A 3 -6.81 -14.30 2.49
C THR A 3 -5.51 -14.05 1.75
N THR A 4 -5.55 -13.45 0.56
CA THR A 4 -4.37 -13.15 -0.25
C THR A 4 -3.79 -11.81 0.18
N ARG A 5 -2.46 -11.74 0.33
CA ARG A 5 -1.73 -10.48 0.57
C ARG A 5 -1.05 -10.02 -0.71
N MET A 6 -1.05 -8.72 -0.95
CA MET A 6 -0.40 -8.08 -2.09
C MET A 6 0.52 -6.97 -1.60
N VAL A 7 1.76 -6.97 -2.08
CA VAL A 7 2.71 -5.88 -1.85
C VAL A 7 2.97 -5.19 -3.18
N CYS A 8 2.68 -3.89 -3.24
CA CYS A 8 2.97 -3.06 -4.41
C CYS A 8 4.18 -2.18 -4.11
N ASN A 9 5.30 -2.44 -4.78
CA ASN A 9 6.51 -1.62 -4.65
C ASN A 9 6.51 -0.51 -5.71
N GLY A 10 5.96 0.65 -5.38
CA GLY A 10 5.88 1.81 -6.25
C GLY A 10 4.60 2.61 -6.07
N ALA A 11 4.67 3.70 -5.30
CA ALA A 11 3.55 4.63 -5.06
C ALA A 11 3.42 5.75 -6.12
N GLY A 12 3.62 5.40 -7.39
CA GLY A 12 3.34 6.28 -8.53
C GLY A 12 1.92 6.09 -9.07
N ALA A 13 1.55 6.88 -10.09
CA ALA A 13 0.22 6.84 -10.70
C ALA A 13 -0.17 5.43 -11.19
N ALA A 14 0.77 4.72 -11.85
CA ALA A 14 0.52 3.37 -12.35
C ALA A 14 0.25 2.36 -11.22
N GLY A 15 1.08 2.36 -10.16
CA GLY A 15 0.91 1.44 -9.03
C GLY A 15 -0.39 1.68 -8.27
N ILE A 16 -0.73 2.96 -8.04
CA ILE A 16 -1.99 3.35 -7.41
C ILE A 16 -3.19 2.93 -8.26
N ALA A 17 -3.16 3.16 -9.58
CA ALA A 17 -4.24 2.74 -10.48
C ALA A 17 -4.44 1.22 -10.47
N CYS A 18 -3.36 0.43 -10.49
CA CYS A 18 -3.43 -1.02 -10.35
C CYS A 18 -4.04 -1.44 -9.02
N ILE A 19 -3.65 -0.82 -7.90
CA ILE A 19 -4.23 -1.11 -6.59
C ILE A 19 -5.74 -0.81 -6.56
N GLU A 20 -6.16 0.33 -7.09
CA GLU A 20 -7.57 0.70 -7.13
C GLU A 20 -8.39 -0.28 -7.99
N LEU A 21 -7.85 -0.73 -9.12
CA LEU A 21 -8.47 -1.79 -9.92
C LEU A 21 -8.59 -3.09 -9.11
N MET A 22 -7.54 -3.51 -8.39
CA MET A 22 -7.58 -4.72 -7.55
C MET A 22 -8.64 -4.61 -6.45
N LYS A 23 -8.75 -3.46 -5.78
CA LYS A 23 -9.82 -3.21 -4.80
C LYS A 23 -11.21 -3.28 -5.43
N ALA A 24 -11.40 -2.68 -6.60
CA ALA A 24 -12.67 -2.72 -7.34
C ALA A 24 -13.08 -4.14 -7.75
N MET A 25 -12.10 -5.03 -8.01
CA MET A 25 -12.33 -6.46 -8.27
C MET A 25 -12.59 -7.29 -6.99
N GLY A 26 -12.59 -6.68 -5.80
CA GLY A 26 -12.92 -7.34 -4.54
C GLY A 26 -11.73 -7.82 -3.71
N PHE A 27 -10.53 -7.30 -3.96
CA PHE A 27 -9.38 -7.52 -3.09
C PHE A 27 -9.54 -6.72 -1.78
N SER A 28 -9.32 -7.35 -0.63
CA SER A 28 -9.45 -6.69 0.68
C SER A 28 -8.39 -5.59 0.84
N PRO A 29 -8.76 -4.31 1.05
CA PRO A 29 -7.80 -3.21 1.17
C PRO A 29 -6.79 -3.39 2.30
N GLU A 30 -7.20 -4.01 3.42
CA GLU A 30 -6.30 -4.33 4.56
C GLU A 30 -5.15 -5.28 4.19
N ASN A 31 -5.28 -6.04 3.11
CA ASN A 31 -4.27 -6.98 2.65
C ASN A 31 -3.33 -6.41 1.57
N ILE A 32 -3.48 -5.12 1.25
CA ILE A 32 -2.66 -4.43 0.25
C ILE A 32 -1.66 -3.54 0.97
N ILE A 33 -0.36 -3.82 0.82
CA ILE A 33 0.71 -2.96 1.32
C ILE A 33 1.31 -2.20 0.15
N LEU A 34 1.33 -0.87 0.24
CA LEU A 34 2.00 0.00 -0.73
C LEU A 34 3.36 0.44 -0.17
N CYS A 35 4.41 0.30 -0.98
CA CYS A 35 5.76 0.78 -0.67
C CYS A 35 6.19 1.87 -1.65
N ASP A 36 7.00 2.80 -1.18
CA ASP A 36 7.67 3.82 -1.99
C ASP A 36 9.14 3.98 -1.61
N THR A 37 9.80 5.04 -2.07
CA THR A 37 11.22 5.29 -1.80
C THR A 37 11.56 5.48 -0.32
N LYS A 38 10.56 5.68 0.56
CA LYS A 38 10.73 5.77 2.02
C LYS A 38 10.24 4.51 2.75
N GLY A 39 9.88 3.46 2.02
CA GLY A 39 9.37 2.21 2.58
C GLY A 39 7.84 2.14 2.60
N VAL A 40 7.29 1.48 3.62
CA VAL A 40 5.86 1.17 3.69
C VAL A 40 5.02 2.44 3.87
N VAL A 41 3.88 2.52 3.19
CA VAL A 41 2.85 3.54 3.39
C VAL A 41 1.91 3.05 4.51
N PHE A 42 2.23 3.43 5.75
CA PHE A 42 1.50 3.02 6.95
C PHE A 42 0.74 4.19 7.60
N GLN A 43 -0.26 3.88 8.44
CA GLN A 43 -1.02 4.89 9.17
C GLN A 43 -0.15 5.64 10.17
N GLY A 44 -0.19 6.98 10.13
CA GLY A 44 0.65 7.83 10.99
C GLY A 44 2.02 8.16 10.40
N ARG A 45 2.37 7.60 9.23
CA ARG A 45 3.54 8.05 8.48
C ARG A 45 3.38 9.51 8.07
N THR A 46 4.42 10.32 8.29
CA THR A 46 4.43 11.75 7.89
C THR A 46 5.30 11.99 6.65
N GLU A 47 6.42 11.27 6.53
CA GLU A 47 7.40 11.51 5.47
C GLU A 47 6.89 11.03 4.10
N GLY A 48 6.95 11.91 3.09
CA GLY A 48 6.64 11.58 1.70
C GLY A 48 5.17 11.24 1.43
N MET A 49 4.26 11.59 2.35
CA MET A 49 2.83 11.38 2.20
C MET A 49 2.15 12.47 1.37
N ASN A 50 1.09 12.08 0.66
CA ASN A 50 0.20 12.99 -0.04
C ASN A 50 -1.22 12.38 -0.01
N GLN A 51 -2.22 13.14 -0.51
CA GLN A 51 -3.62 12.72 -0.49
C GLN A 51 -3.86 11.34 -1.14
N TRP A 52 -3.12 11.02 -2.21
CA TRP A 52 -3.24 9.74 -2.91
C TRP A 52 -2.71 8.61 -2.04
N LYS A 53 -1.50 8.74 -1.48
CA LYS A 53 -0.91 7.72 -0.60
C LYS A 53 -1.70 7.52 0.69
N SER A 54 -2.28 8.57 1.25
CA SER A 54 -3.09 8.49 2.48
C SER A 54 -4.27 7.53 2.35
N ALA A 55 -4.88 7.43 1.16
CA ALA A 55 -5.98 6.49 0.89
C ALA A 55 -5.54 5.01 0.88
N HIS A 56 -4.23 4.73 0.86
CA HIS A 56 -3.67 3.38 0.89
C HIS A 56 -2.81 3.11 2.14
N ALA A 57 -2.86 3.99 3.12
CA ALA A 57 -2.13 3.81 4.38
C ALA A 57 -2.78 2.72 5.25
N VAL A 58 -2.03 1.66 5.54
CA VAL A 58 -2.51 0.50 6.30
C VAL A 58 -1.94 0.44 7.71
N LYS A 59 -2.66 -0.22 8.63
CA LYS A 59 -2.15 -0.54 9.97
C LYS A 59 -1.20 -1.72 9.85
N THR A 60 0.08 -1.50 10.07
CA THR A 60 1.12 -2.53 10.00
C THR A 60 2.36 -2.07 10.78
N GLU A 61 3.13 -3.02 11.28
CA GLU A 61 4.43 -2.76 11.91
C GLU A 61 5.60 -2.75 10.91
N ALA A 62 5.40 -3.22 9.68
CA ALA A 62 6.42 -3.19 8.65
C ALA A 62 6.80 -1.73 8.30
N ARG A 63 8.10 -1.50 8.11
CA ARG A 63 8.67 -0.20 7.72
C ARG A 63 9.44 -0.27 6.40
N SER A 64 9.97 -1.44 6.07
CA SER A 64 10.72 -1.67 4.82
C SER A 64 9.98 -2.60 3.85
N LEU A 65 10.40 -2.61 2.57
CA LEU A 65 9.89 -3.58 1.60
C LEU A 65 10.18 -5.02 2.04
N ALA A 66 11.36 -5.28 2.61
CA ALA A 66 11.76 -6.61 3.06
C ALA A 66 10.86 -7.14 4.19
N GLU A 67 10.42 -6.26 5.10
CA GLU A 67 9.46 -6.63 6.15
C GLU A 67 8.02 -6.80 5.64
N ALA A 68 7.69 -6.19 4.50
CA ALA A 68 6.35 -6.25 3.93
C ALA A 68 6.08 -7.54 3.13
N LEU A 69 7.13 -8.16 2.57
CA LEU A 69 7.09 -9.43 1.84
C LEU A 69 6.85 -10.61 2.78
#